data_AF-I0H9I6-F1
#
_entry.id   AF-I0H9I6-F1
#
_cell.length_a   1.000
_cell.length_b   1.000
_cell.length_c   1.000
_cell.angle_alpha   90.00
_cell.angle_beta   90.00
_cell.angle_gamma   90.00
#
_symmetry.space_group_name_H-M   'P 1'
#
loop_
_entity.id
_entity.type
_entity.pdbx_description
1 polymer ?
#
loop_
_entity_poly.entity_id
_entity_poly.type
_entity_poly.pdbx_seq_one_letter_code
_entity_poly.pdbx_strand_id
1 'polypeptide(L)'
;MSERNEAQYWDPLPHLGAVFAAEPRPDLRSDLKATFQGKWHERNWRNVPGPIYGAMTDNCWVGRLHAPRHVLYGGDLDYEQEFLYRQPRNVEELHAVVDAVQEDPWAGWACDGDHHWTLSLVREWWQDRRRLRDWITTKHSRWSTSDRDDEREAATGLTDYLAYLDDGLEADLRLYCYFLDNQVGPTAGDHLPPL
;
A
#
# COMPACT_ATOMS: atom_id res chain seq x y z
N MET A 1 -14.84 -19.05 22.49
CA MET A 1 -14.39 -19.42 21.14
C MET A 1 -14.67 -18.22 20.26
N SER A 2 -13.65 -17.41 19.96
CA SER A 2 -13.81 -16.29 19.05
C SER A 2 -13.75 -16.87 17.64
N GLU A 3 -14.84 -16.76 16.88
CA GLU A 3 -14.79 -16.96 15.44
C GLU A 3 -13.71 -16.03 14.90
N ARG A 4 -12.63 -16.60 14.36
CA ARG A 4 -11.74 -15.85 13.49
C ARG A 4 -12.58 -15.57 12.27
N ASN A 5 -13.07 -14.33 12.15
CA ASN A 5 -13.66 -13.83 10.92
C ASN A 5 -12.57 -14.02 9.85
N GLU A 6 -12.73 -15.02 8.97
CA GLU A 6 -11.80 -15.24 7.87
C GLU A 6 -11.77 -13.95 7.06
N ALA A 7 -10.59 -13.32 6.98
CA ALA A 7 -10.45 -12.06 6.27
C ALA A 7 -10.86 -12.29 4.80
N GLN A 8 -11.90 -11.60 4.37
CA GLN A 8 -12.31 -11.56 2.96
C GLN A 8 -11.52 -10.46 2.25
N TYR A 9 -11.26 -10.64 0.95
CA TYR A 9 -10.78 -9.52 0.13
C TYR A 9 -11.83 -8.41 0.10
N TRP A 10 -11.40 -7.18 0.41
CA TRP A 10 -12.23 -5.98 0.31
C TRP A 10 -11.68 -5.12 -0.82
N ASP A 11 -12.50 -4.92 -1.87
CA ASP A 11 -12.13 -4.12 -3.04
C ASP A 11 -12.33 -2.61 -2.74
N PRO A 12 -11.26 -1.79 -2.71
CA PRO A 12 -11.37 -0.37 -2.45
C PRO A 12 -11.91 0.45 -3.63
N LEU A 13 -11.81 -0.04 -4.88
CA LEU A 13 -12.03 0.78 -6.06
C LEU A 13 -13.47 1.33 -6.17
N PRO A 14 -14.54 0.56 -5.87
CA PRO A 14 -15.91 1.06 -5.89
C PRO A 14 -16.16 2.20 -4.88
N HIS A 15 -15.34 2.31 -3.84
CA HIS A 15 -15.52 3.27 -2.75
C HIS A 15 -14.79 4.59 -2.96
N LEU A 16 -13.77 4.63 -3.83
CA LEU A 16 -12.92 5.80 -4.08
C LEU A 16 -13.73 7.06 -4.44
N GLY A 17 -14.73 6.95 -5.30
CA GLY A 17 -15.55 8.11 -5.70
C GLY A 17 -16.31 8.73 -4.53
N ALA A 18 -16.83 7.91 -3.61
CA ALA A 18 -17.54 8.38 -2.43
C ALA A 18 -16.58 9.01 -1.42
N VAL A 19 -15.40 8.41 -1.22
CA VAL A 19 -14.34 8.92 -0.35
C VAL A 19 -13.91 10.34 -0.77
N PHE A 20 -13.66 10.55 -2.07
CA PHE A 20 -13.31 11.89 -2.59
C PHE A 20 -14.44 12.91 -2.46
N ALA A 21 -15.70 12.47 -2.60
CA ALA A 21 -16.85 13.37 -2.51
C ALA A 21 -17.17 13.82 -1.07
N ALA A 22 -16.77 13.03 -0.06
CA ALA A 22 -17.12 13.29 1.32
C ALA A 22 -16.39 14.49 1.93
N GLU A 23 -15.12 14.72 1.56
CA GLU A 23 -14.29 15.79 2.12
C GLU A 23 -13.55 16.57 1.02
N PRO A 24 -14.23 17.51 0.33
CA PRO A 24 -13.59 18.34 -0.68
C PRO A 24 -12.56 19.27 -0.04
N ARG A 25 -11.29 19.07 -0.41
CA ARG A 25 -10.15 19.91 0.00
C ARG A 25 -9.89 20.94 -1.11
N PRO A 26 -10.31 22.21 -0.97
CA PRO A 26 -10.30 23.19 -2.07
C PRO A 26 -8.90 23.54 -2.59
N ASP A 27 -7.87 23.35 -1.76
CA ASP A 27 -6.47 23.58 -2.12
C ASP A 27 -5.77 22.35 -2.71
N LEU A 28 -6.46 21.20 -2.74
CA LEU A 28 -5.94 19.94 -3.29
C LEU A 28 -6.69 19.55 -4.56
N ARG A 29 -6.20 18.51 -5.22
CA ARG A 29 -6.75 18.04 -6.50
C ARG A 29 -8.20 17.58 -6.32
N SER A 30 -9.08 18.06 -7.19
CA SER A 30 -10.54 17.95 -7.00
C SER A 30 -11.16 16.64 -7.48
N ASP A 31 -10.41 15.77 -8.16
CA ASP A 31 -10.94 14.49 -8.65
C ASP A 31 -9.89 13.36 -8.71
N LEU A 32 -10.39 12.13 -8.87
CA LEU A 32 -9.59 10.91 -8.95
C LEU A 32 -8.56 10.94 -10.06
N LYS A 33 -8.90 11.48 -11.23
CA LYS A 33 -8.05 11.46 -12.42
C LYS A 33 -6.88 12.43 -12.27
N ALA A 34 -7.12 13.57 -11.63
CA ALA A 34 -6.06 14.52 -11.29
C ALA A 34 -5.15 13.98 -10.18
N THR A 35 -5.68 13.15 -9.27
CA THR A 35 -4.97 12.65 -8.10
C THR A 35 -4.13 11.40 -8.37
N PHE A 36 -4.67 10.47 -9.15
CA PHE A 36 -4.01 9.20 -9.48
C PHE A 36 -3.43 9.23 -10.90
N GLN A 37 -2.23 9.82 -11.06
CA GLN A 37 -1.53 9.94 -12.35
C GLN A 37 -0.27 9.07 -12.45
N GLY A 38 0.03 8.28 -11.42
CA GLY A 38 1.14 7.34 -11.39
C GLY A 38 1.12 6.35 -12.55
N LYS A 39 2.29 5.89 -12.97
CA LYS A 39 2.42 4.93 -14.07
C LYS A 39 2.95 3.60 -13.56
N TRP A 40 2.36 2.52 -14.05
CA TRP A 40 2.71 1.15 -13.65
C TRP A 40 4.21 0.81 -13.78
N HIS A 41 4.88 1.28 -14.83
CA HIS A 41 6.31 1.03 -15.05
C HIS A 41 7.23 1.86 -14.14
N GLU A 42 6.69 2.87 -13.47
CA GLU A 42 7.38 3.71 -12.48
C GLU A 42 7.08 3.26 -11.03
N ARG A 43 6.27 2.21 -10.85
CA ARG A 43 5.84 1.75 -9.51
C ARG A 43 7.03 1.48 -8.59
N ASN A 44 6.92 1.89 -7.34
CA ASN A 44 7.89 1.53 -6.32
C ASN A 44 7.83 0.02 -6.08
N TRP A 45 8.98 -0.66 -6.17
CA TRP A 45 9.04 -2.12 -6.03
C TRP A 45 8.63 -2.62 -4.63
N ARG A 46 8.56 -1.73 -3.63
CA ARG A 46 8.18 -2.04 -2.25
C ARG A 46 6.68 -1.98 -1.98
N ASN A 47 5.89 -1.49 -2.94
CA ASN A 47 4.44 -1.53 -2.80
C ASN A 47 4.02 -2.99 -2.61
N VAL A 48 3.18 -3.24 -1.61
CA VAL A 48 2.44 -4.50 -1.53
C VAL A 48 1.49 -4.57 -2.72
N PRO A 49 1.49 -5.68 -3.48
CA PRO A 49 0.57 -5.87 -4.60
C PRO A 49 -0.90 -5.59 -4.22
N GLY A 50 -1.58 -4.88 -5.11
CA GLY A 50 -2.95 -4.41 -4.89
C GLY A 50 -3.34 -3.30 -5.87
N PRO A 51 -4.59 -2.82 -5.78
CA PRO A 51 -5.16 -1.82 -6.68
C PRO A 51 -4.47 -0.46 -6.59
N ILE A 52 -4.06 -0.05 -5.38
CA ILE A 52 -3.45 1.26 -5.12
C ILE A 52 -1.94 1.11 -4.93
N TYR A 53 -1.14 1.94 -5.59
CA TYR A 53 0.32 1.89 -5.48
C TYR A 53 0.97 3.27 -5.70
N GLY A 54 2.10 3.50 -5.04
CA GLY A 54 2.96 4.65 -5.30
C GLY A 54 3.88 4.39 -6.49
N ALA A 55 3.97 5.34 -7.42
CA ALA A 55 4.93 5.33 -8.53
C ALA A 55 5.97 6.44 -8.35
N MET A 56 5.99 7.45 -9.23
CA MET A 56 6.87 8.62 -9.08
C MET A 56 6.27 9.63 -8.10
N THR A 57 6.15 9.22 -6.84
CA THR A 57 5.66 10.04 -5.73
C THR A 57 6.79 10.91 -5.17
N ASP A 58 6.44 12.04 -4.56
CA ASP A 58 7.33 12.80 -3.67
C ASP A 58 6.84 12.61 -2.25
N ASN A 59 7.69 12.10 -1.36
CA ASN A 59 7.24 11.79 -0.01
C ASN A 59 6.94 13.01 0.83
N CYS A 60 7.65 14.14 0.63
CA CYS A 60 7.58 15.34 1.47
C CYS A 60 7.49 15.08 3.00
N TRP A 61 7.77 13.86 3.46
CA TRP A 61 7.47 13.33 4.79
C TRP A 61 6.00 13.47 5.27
N VAL A 62 5.01 13.48 4.36
CA VAL A 62 3.60 13.76 4.72
C VAL A 62 2.66 12.55 4.71
N GLY A 63 2.82 11.57 3.83
CA GLY A 63 1.81 10.50 3.68
C GLY A 63 1.59 9.66 4.94
N ARG A 64 2.62 9.45 5.77
CA ARG A 64 2.47 8.75 7.06
C ARG A 64 1.74 9.57 8.12
N LEU A 65 1.69 10.89 8.01
CA LEU A 65 0.93 11.72 8.94
C LEU A 65 -0.58 11.43 8.84
N HIS A 66 -1.03 11.00 7.65
CA HIS A 66 -2.41 10.65 7.36
C HIS A 66 -2.68 9.15 7.42
N ALA A 67 -1.76 8.33 6.88
CA ALA A 67 -1.93 6.88 6.76
C ALA A 67 -0.73 6.08 7.32
N PRO A 68 -0.40 6.20 8.62
CA PRO A 68 0.80 5.60 9.20
C PRO A 68 0.81 4.06 9.15
N ARG A 69 -0.37 3.45 9.01
CA ARG A 69 -0.56 1.99 8.90
C ARG A 69 -0.51 1.44 7.46
N HIS A 70 -0.35 2.32 6.47
CA HIS A 70 -0.44 1.97 5.05
C HIS A 70 0.73 2.53 4.22
N VAL A 71 1.17 3.75 4.51
CA VAL A 71 2.21 4.44 3.73
C VAL A 71 3.57 4.31 4.41
N LEU A 72 4.64 4.16 3.63
CA LEU A 72 6.03 4.22 4.10
C LEU A 72 6.89 5.00 3.10
N TYR A 73 8.06 5.44 3.56
CA TYR A 73 9.00 6.24 2.77
C TYR A 73 10.17 5.39 2.25
N GLY A 74 10.42 5.47 0.95
CA GLY A 74 11.53 4.85 0.24
C GLY A 74 12.69 5.82 0.11
N GLY A 75 13.58 5.89 1.10
CA GLY A 75 14.73 6.81 1.09
C GLY A 75 15.97 6.29 0.37
N ASP A 76 15.87 5.76 -0.85
CA ASP A 76 17.06 5.31 -1.59
C ASP A 76 17.60 6.42 -2.53
N LEU A 77 18.91 6.36 -2.82
CA LEU A 77 19.78 7.45 -3.29
C LEU A 77 19.42 8.19 -4.60
N ASP A 78 18.26 7.96 -5.21
CA ASP A 78 17.84 8.68 -6.41
C ASP A 78 16.54 9.49 -6.23
N TYR A 79 15.55 9.02 -5.45
CA TYR A 79 14.32 9.77 -5.14
C TYR A 79 13.68 9.30 -3.82
N GLU A 80 13.20 10.27 -3.04
CA GLU A 80 12.44 10.08 -1.80
C GLU A 80 10.96 9.81 -2.12
N GLN A 81 10.63 8.56 -2.47
CA GLN A 81 9.26 8.16 -2.84
C GLN A 81 8.45 7.64 -1.65
N GLU A 82 7.13 7.75 -1.71
CA GLU A 82 6.19 6.99 -0.88
C GLU A 82 5.76 5.69 -1.56
N PHE A 83 5.41 4.70 -0.75
CA PHE A 83 4.79 3.46 -1.22
C PHE A 83 3.78 2.92 -0.22
N LEU A 84 2.85 2.09 -0.70
CA LEU A 84 1.86 1.42 0.12
C LEU A 84 2.40 0.08 0.61
N TYR A 85 2.61 -0.09 1.92
CA TYR A 85 3.02 -1.38 2.50
C TYR A 85 1.85 -2.23 2.99
N ARG A 86 0.62 -1.69 2.95
CA ARG A 86 -0.62 -2.42 3.26
C ARG A 86 -1.81 -1.76 2.55
N GLN A 87 -2.54 -2.55 1.75
CA GLN A 87 -3.78 -2.11 1.11
C GLN A 87 -4.87 -1.82 2.17
N PRO A 88 -5.74 -0.81 1.98
CA PRO A 88 -6.86 -0.55 2.87
C PRO A 88 -7.88 -1.70 2.82
N ARG A 89 -8.49 -2.03 3.95
CA ARG A 89 -9.46 -3.14 4.09
C ARG A 89 -10.88 -2.71 4.44
N ASN A 90 -11.11 -1.41 4.56
CA ASN A 90 -12.40 -0.80 4.84
C ASN A 90 -12.39 0.67 4.40
N VAL A 91 -13.56 1.31 4.47
CA VAL A 91 -13.76 2.69 4.00
C VAL A 91 -12.93 3.67 4.83
N GLU A 92 -12.81 3.46 6.14
CA GLU A 92 -12.04 4.32 7.03
C GLU A 92 -10.54 4.30 6.71
N GLU A 93 -9.97 3.12 6.46
CA GLU A 93 -8.59 2.95 6.01
C GLU A 93 -8.38 3.56 4.62
N LEU A 94 -9.36 3.42 3.72
CA LEU A 94 -9.30 4.03 2.39
C LEU A 94 -9.32 5.56 2.46
N HIS A 95 -10.12 6.15 3.36
CA HIS A 95 -10.09 7.59 3.61
C HIS A 95 -8.69 8.06 4.02
N ALA A 96 -8.06 7.39 4.98
CA ALA A 96 -6.70 7.73 5.41
C ALA A 96 -5.69 7.63 4.25
N VAL A 97 -5.77 6.57 3.43
CA VAL A 97 -4.91 6.41 2.25
C VAL A 97 -5.15 7.51 1.23
N VAL A 98 -6.40 7.89 0.97
CA VAL A 98 -6.72 8.98 0.03
C VAL A 98 -6.20 10.32 0.54
N ASP A 99 -6.33 10.61 1.84
CA ASP A 99 -5.75 11.81 2.43
C ASP A 99 -4.24 11.85 2.21
N ALA A 100 -3.53 10.75 2.48
CA ALA A 100 -2.09 10.65 2.22
C ALA A 100 -1.74 10.87 0.74
N VAL A 101 -2.49 10.24 -0.16
CA VAL A 101 -2.29 10.36 -1.61
C VAL A 101 -2.48 11.80 -2.10
N GLN A 102 -3.44 12.55 -1.54
CA GLN A 102 -3.70 13.93 -1.95
C GLN A 102 -2.56 14.89 -1.59
N GLU A 103 -1.76 14.55 -0.58
CA GLU A 103 -0.60 15.35 -0.16
C GLU A 103 0.60 15.23 -1.12
N ASP A 104 0.64 14.23 -2.00
CA ASP A 104 1.72 14.06 -2.97
C ASP A 104 1.68 15.19 -4.04
N PRO A 105 2.68 16.09 -4.11
CA PRO A 105 2.69 17.18 -5.06
C PRO A 105 2.84 16.74 -6.52
N TRP A 106 3.23 15.48 -6.79
CA TRP A 106 3.46 14.95 -8.13
C TRP A 106 2.29 14.14 -8.70
N ALA A 107 1.27 13.83 -7.88
CA ALA A 107 0.19 12.90 -8.26
C ALA A 107 0.73 11.54 -8.75
N GLY A 108 1.85 11.10 -8.17
CA GLY A 108 2.59 9.90 -8.53
C GLY A 108 1.95 8.61 -8.04
N TRP A 109 0.88 8.68 -7.25
CA TRP A 109 0.07 7.53 -6.88
C TRP A 109 -0.82 7.07 -8.05
N ALA A 110 -1.19 5.79 -8.05
CA ALA A 110 -2.12 5.21 -9.02
C ALA A 110 -3.09 4.23 -8.35
N CYS A 111 -4.25 4.01 -8.97
CA CYS A 111 -5.31 3.11 -8.49
C CYS A 111 -5.74 2.09 -9.55
N ASP A 112 -4.92 1.84 -10.56
CA ASP A 112 -5.20 0.92 -11.67
C ASP A 112 -4.46 -0.42 -11.54
N GLY A 113 -3.97 -0.75 -10.34
CA GLY A 113 -3.12 -1.92 -10.09
C GLY A 113 -3.75 -3.25 -10.50
N ASP A 114 -5.06 -3.39 -10.35
CA ASP A 114 -5.82 -4.60 -10.72
C ASP A 114 -5.76 -4.89 -12.22
N HIS A 115 -5.51 -3.88 -13.06
CA HIS A 115 -5.33 -4.07 -14.50
C HIS A 115 -3.94 -4.60 -14.88
N HIS A 116 -2.96 -4.50 -13.97
CA HIS A 116 -1.55 -4.80 -14.26
C HIS A 116 -1.02 -6.00 -13.48
N TRP A 117 -1.47 -6.18 -12.24
CA TRP A 117 -1.07 -7.33 -11.45
C TRP A 117 -1.61 -8.62 -12.07
N THR A 118 -0.73 -9.61 -12.14
CA THR A 118 -1.07 -10.98 -12.50
C THR A 118 -0.59 -11.90 -11.39
N LEU A 119 -1.15 -13.11 -11.30
CA LEU A 119 -0.68 -14.10 -10.32
C LEU A 119 0.83 -14.33 -10.41
N SER A 120 1.38 -14.38 -11.63
CA SER A 120 2.82 -14.53 -11.85
C SER A 120 3.62 -13.38 -11.27
N LEU A 121 3.18 -12.13 -11.44
CA LEU A 121 3.85 -10.95 -10.90
C LEU A 121 3.74 -10.87 -9.38
N VAL A 122 2.60 -11.24 -8.80
CA VAL A 122 2.44 -11.31 -7.34
C VAL A 122 3.35 -12.37 -6.74
N ARG A 123 3.44 -13.55 -7.38
CA ARG A 123 4.38 -14.61 -6.99
C ARG A 123 5.83 -14.15 -7.06
N GLU A 124 6.23 -13.53 -8.17
CA GLU A 124 7.58 -13.00 -8.32
C GLU A 124 7.93 -12.02 -7.20
N TRP A 125 7.03 -11.07 -6.91
CA TRP A 125 7.18 -10.14 -5.81
C TRP A 125 7.32 -10.85 -4.46
N TRP A 126 6.46 -11.86 -4.20
CA TRP A 126 6.51 -12.64 -2.96
C TRP A 126 7.80 -13.45 -2.82
N GLN A 127 8.35 -13.98 -3.92
CA GLN A 127 9.62 -14.70 -3.89
C GLN A 127 10.80 -13.75 -3.59
N ASP A 128 10.74 -12.49 -4.03
CA ASP A 128 11.75 -11.45 -3.73
C ASP A 128 11.58 -10.81 -2.33
N ARG A 129 10.69 -11.33 -1.47
CA ARG A 129 10.43 -10.77 -0.12
C ARG A 129 11.67 -10.71 0.79
N ARG A 130 12.70 -11.50 0.50
CA ARG A 130 13.98 -11.42 1.23
C ARG A 130 14.67 -10.08 1.00
N ARG A 131 14.70 -9.59 -0.25
CA ARG A 131 15.23 -8.26 -0.59
C ARG A 131 14.46 -7.16 0.15
N LEU A 132 13.14 -7.29 0.23
CA LEU A 132 12.30 -6.36 0.99
C LEU A 132 12.66 -6.38 2.48
N ARG A 133 12.79 -7.56 3.10
CA ARG A 133 13.22 -7.70 4.50
C ARG A 133 14.58 -7.07 4.76
N ASP A 134 15.55 -7.30 3.89
CA ASP A 134 16.90 -6.74 4.02
C ASP A 134 16.85 -5.21 3.95
N TRP A 135 16.06 -4.66 3.03
CA TRP A 135 15.81 -3.23 2.95
C TRP A 135 15.15 -2.68 4.23
N ILE A 136 14.07 -3.31 4.72
CA ILE A 136 13.37 -2.91 5.95
C ILE A 136 14.35 -2.89 7.13
N THR A 137 15.13 -3.96 7.30
CA THR A 137 16.08 -4.10 8.42
C THR A 137 17.16 -3.03 8.37
N THR A 138 17.71 -2.77 7.18
CA THR A 138 18.74 -1.74 6.96
C THR A 138 18.20 -0.34 7.21
N LYS A 139 16.97 -0.05 6.77
CA LYS A 139 16.33 1.25 7.02
C LYS A 139 15.97 1.44 8.47
N HIS A 140 15.42 0.43 9.11
CA HIS A 140 15.05 0.46 10.52
C HIS A 140 16.27 0.75 11.39
N SER A 141 17.42 0.09 11.14
CA SER A 141 18.64 0.32 11.93
C SER A 141 19.15 1.76 11.83
N ARG A 142 18.98 2.40 10.67
CA ARG A 142 19.32 3.82 10.48
C ARG A 142 18.33 4.76 11.17
N TRP A 143 17.03 4.53 10.97
CA TRP A 143 15.99 5.46 11.40
C TRP A 143 15.62 5.36 12.87
N SER A 144 15.67 4.17 13.46
CA SER A 144 15.32 3.95 14.88
C SER A 144 16.25 4.69 15.85
N THR A 145 17.48 5.01 15.44
CA THR A 145 18.46 5.75 16.24
C THR A 145 18.74 7.15 15.71
N SER A 146 17.91 7.66 14.79
CA SER A 146 18.09 9.00 14.24
C SER A 146 17.81 10.09 15.26
N ASP A 147 18.49 11.23 15.14
CA ASP A 147 18.17 12.45 15.91
C ASP A 147 16.86 13.09 15.46
N ARG A 148 16.34 12.76 14.26
CA ARG A 148 15.07 13.30 13.77
C ARG A 148 13.86 12.49 14.25
N ASP A 149 12.88 13.19 14.79
CA ASP A 149 11.65 12.59 15.34
C ASP A 149 10.81 11.86 14.27
N ASP A 150 10.77 12.42 13.06
CA ASP A 150 10.02 11.86 11.92
C ASP A 150 10.64 10.55 11.40
N GLU A 151 11.97 10.46 11.33
CA GLU A 151 12.65 9.20 11.01
C GLU A 151 12.37 8.13 12.07
N ARG A 152 12.39 8.48 13.37
CA ARG A 152 12.07 7.54 14.44
C ARG A 152 10.61 7.10 14.41
N GLU A 153 9.67 7.98 14.07
CA GLU A 153 8.27 7.60 13.80
C GLU A 153 8.21 6.61 12.64
N ALA A 154 8.82 6.93 11.50
CA ALA A 154 8.80 6.09 10.31
C ALA A 154 9.42 4.71 10.55
N ALA A 155 10.39 4.60 11.46
CA ALA A 155 10.93 3.32 11.90
C ALA A 155 9.88 2.40 12.55
N THR A 156 8.85 2.95 13.21
CA THR A 156 7.72 2.16 13.73
C THR A 156 6.95 1.50 12.60
N GLY A 157 6.70 2.22 11.50
CA GLY A 157 6.08 1.65 10.30
C GLY A 157 6.92 0.53 9.66
N LEU A 158 8.25 0.63 9.72
CA LEU A 158 9.14 -0.45 9.26
C LEU A 158 9.01 -1.71 10.15
N THR A 159 8.87 -1.55 11.46
CA THR A 159 8.55 -2.66 12.38
C THR A 159 7.20 -3.30 12.03
N ASP A 160 6.18 -2.49 11.78
CA ASP A 160 4.85 -2.97 11.39
C ASP A 160 4.88 -3.72 10.06
N TYR A 161 5.64 -3.22 9.08
CA TYR A 161 5.78 -3.90 7.79
C TYR A 161 6.51 -5.23 7.95
N LEU A 162 7.56 -5.28 8.77
CA LEU A 162 8.25 -6.54 9.05
C LEU A 162 7.33 -7.57 9.71
N ALA A 163 6.56 -7.14 10.72
CA ALA A 163 5.58 -8.00 11.38
C ALA A 163 4.51 -8.50 10.41
N TYR A 164 4.02 -7.63 9.52
CA TYR A 164 3.05 -8.01 8.50
C TYR A 164 3.62 -8.96 7.44
N LEU A 165 4.89 -8.77 7.07
CA LEU A 165 5.61 -9.64 6.16
C LEU A 165 5.79 -11.05 6.74
N ASP A 166 5.98 -11.14 8.06
CA ASP A 166 6.09 -12.40 8.81
C ASP A 166 4.74 -13.06 9.07
N ASP A 167 3.69 -12.27 9.28
CA ASP A 167 2.34 -12.76 9.59
C ASP A 167 1.25 -11.90 8.94
N GLY A 168 0.41 -12.54 8.13
CA GLY A 168 -0.76 -11.94 7.49
C GLY A 168 -0.59 -11.56 6.02
N LEU A 169 0.57 -11.06 5.58
CA LEU A 169 0.71 -10.59 4.19
C LEU A 169 0.55 -11.72 3.16
N GLU A 170 1.03 -12.93 3.46
CA GLU A 170 0.80 -14.08 2.60
C GLU A 170 -0.70 -14.35 2.41
N ALA A 171 -1.49 -14.33 3.49
CA ALA A 171 -2.92 -14.58 3.43
C ALA A 171 -3.62 -13.52 2.57
N ASP A 172 -3.31 -12.24 2.76
CA ASP A 172 -3.87 -11.14 1.98
C ASP A 172 -3.53 -11.24 0.49
N LEU A 173 -2.29 -11.55 0.16
CA LEU A 173 -1.89 -11.70 -1.24
C LEU A 173 -2.57 -12.89 -1.90
N ARG A 174 -2.87 -13.96 -1.16
CA ARG A 174 -3.63 -15.10 -1.69
C ARG A 174 -5.09 -14.76 -1.93
N LEU A 175 -5.71 -13.96 -1.06
CA LEU A 175 -7.06 -13.41 -1.26
C LEU A 175 -7.09 -12.49 -2.49
N TYR A 176 -6.09 -11.62 -2.62
CA TYR A 176 -5.95 -10.74 -3.78
C TYR A 176 -5.72 -11.51 -5.08
N CYS A 177 -4.85 -12.52 -5.10
CA CYS A 177 -4.66 -13.41 -6.24
C CYS A 177 -5.96 -14.11 -6.65
N TYR A 178 -6.78 -14.56 -5.70
CA TYR A 178 -8.09 -15.11 -6.01
C TYR A 178 -8.99 -14.06 -6.68
N PHE A 179 -9.02 -12.84 -6.14
CA PHE A 179 -9.79 -11.74 -6.72
C PHE A 179 -9.34 -11.40 -8.15
N LEU A 180 -8.03 -11.36 -8.44
CA LEU A 180 -7.53 -11.09 -9.79
C LEU A 180 -8.09 -12.05 -10.84
N ASP A 181 -8.17 -13.35 -10.53
CA ASP A 181 -8.70 -14.36 -11.47
C ASP A 181 -10.24 -14.36 -11.58
N ASN A 182 -10.95 -14.00 -10.51
CA ASN A 182 -12.40 -14.21 -10.40
C ASN A 182 -13.23 -12.91 -10.41
N GLN A 183 -12.60 -11.77 -10.17
CA GLN A 183 -13.24 -10.45 -10.00
C GLN A 183 -14.26 -10.39 -8.86
N VAL A 184 -14.18 -11.36 -7.93
CA VAL A 184 -14.97 -11.45 -6.70
C VAL A 184 -14.09 -12.00 -5.58
N GLY A 185 -14.37 -11.57 -4.34
CA GLY A 185 -13.66 -12.10 -3.17
C GLY A 185 -14.03 -13.57 -2.89
N PRO A 186 -13.09 -14.36 -2.34
CA PRO A 186 -13.34 -15.77 -2.02
C PRO A 186 -14.34 -15.93 -0.86
N THR A 187 -14.98 -17.09 -0.80
CA THR A 187 -15.80 -17.58 0.30
C THR A 187 -15.08 -18.66 1.11
N ALA A 188 -15.60 -19.05 2.27
CA ALA A 188 -14.96 -20.03 3.17
C ALA A 188 -14.69 -21.42 2.55
N GLY A 189 -15.32 -21.74 1.41
CA GLY A 189 -15.10 -23.01 0.69
C GLY A 189 -14.08 -22.94 -0.44
N ASP A 190 -13.59 -21.74 -0.78
CA ASP A 190 -12.76 -21.54 -1.95
C ASP A 190 -11.28 -21.92 -1.72
N HIS A 191 -10.67 -22.46 -2.77
CA HIS A 191 -9.24 -22.75 -2.76
C HIS A 191 -8.44 -21.52 -3.19
N LEU A 192 -7.70 -20.94 -2.25
CA LEU A 192 -6.86 -19.78 -2.54
C LEU A 192 -5.57 -20.19 -3.29
N PRO A 193 -5.18 -19.48 -4.37
CA PRO A 193 -3.95 -19.74 -5.10
C PRO A 193 -2.72 -19.73 -4.17
N PRO A 194 -1.70 -20.58 -4.40
CA PRO A 194 -0.43 -20.49 -3.68
C PRO A 194 0.46 -19.35 -4.22
N LEU A 195 1.38 -18.86 -3.38
CA LEU A 195 2.40 -17.86 -3.70
C LEU A 195 3.82 -18.46 -3.85
#